data_AF-A0A959JC28-F1
#
_entry.id   AF-A0A959JC28-F1
#
_cell.length_a   1.000
_cell.length_b   1.000
_cell.length_c   1.000
_cell.angle_alpha   90.00
_cell.angle_beta   90.00
_cell.angle_gamma   90.00
#
_symmetry.space_group_name_H-M   'P 1'
#
loop_
_entity.id
_entity.type
_entity.pdbx_description
1 polymer ?
#
loop_
_entity_poly.entity_id
_entity_poly.type
_entity_poly.pdbx_seq_one_letter_code
_entity_poly.pdbx_strand_id
1 'polypeptide(L)'
;MRLIFLFILSFLINSFLEAQPTGNYLTKDGAWCWFSDPRAIVVEDKVITGWVKSNGTIEAALLDPKQDTIQTSELYHQLESDDHDNPAFVVTENDQVIAMYTRHSKKDLFINILEDYRNGFEFEGAQLIHPIRKE
;
A
#
# COMPACT_ATOMS: atom_id res chain seq x y z
N MET A 1 -15.12 -54.80 12.17
CA MET A 1 -14.92 -54.27 10.80
C MET A 1 -15.73 -53.01 10.50
N ARG A 2 -17.03 -52.91 10.85
CA ARG A 2 -17.87 -51.71 10.65
C ARG A 2 -17.42 -50.45 11.41
N LEU A 3 -16.77 -50.60 12.56
CA LEU A 3 -16.34 -49.49 13.43
C LEU A 3 -15.07 -48.78 12.93
N ILE A 4 -14.19 -49.50 12.22
CA ILE A 4 -12.93 -48.96 11.68
C ILE A 4 -13.20 -48.09 10.44
N PHE A 5 -14.21 -48.46 9.64
CA PHE A 5 -14.62 -47.70 8.46
C PHE A 5 -15.19 -46.31 8.80
N LEU A 6 -15.92 -46.18 9.91
CA LEU A 6 -16.44 -44.90 10.41
C LEU A 6 -15.34 -43.96 10.90
N PHE A 7 -14.25 -44.50 11.46
CA PHE A 7 -13.09 -43.72 11.89
C PHE A 7 -12.28 -43.18 10.72
N ILE A 8 -12.08 -43.98 9.67
CA ILE A 8 -11.37 -43.53 8.46
C ILE A 8 -12.20 -42.50 7.69
N LEU A 9 -13.53 -42.66 7.65
CA LEU A 9 -14.42 -41.70 6.99
C LEU A 9 -14.47 -40.34 7.73
N SER A 10 -14.41 -40.31 9.06
CA SER A 10 -14.35 -39.02 9.79
C SER A 10 -12.98 -38.34 9.70
N PHE A 11 -11.89 -39.11 9.55
CA PHE A 11 -10.55 -38.56 9.36
C PHE A 11 -10.39 -37.88 7.99
N LEU A 12 -11.02 -38.43 6.94
CA LEU A 12 -11.00 -37.89 5.58
C LEU A 12 -11.82 -36.60 5.41
N ILE A 13 -12.86 -36.38 6.23
CA ILE A 13 -13.71 -35.16 6.14
C ILE A 13 -13.01 -33.95 6.79
N ASN A 14 -12.18 -34.15 7.80
CA ASN A 14 -11.44 -33.06 8.46
C ASN A 14 -10.31 -32.47 7.61
N SER A 15 -9.90 -33.16 6.54
CA SER A 15 -8.83 -32.69 5.64
C SER A 15 -9.29 -31.59 4.66
N PHE A 16 -10.59 -31.27 4.62
CA PHE A 16 -11.20 -30.32 3.67
C PHE A 16 -11.86 -29.11 4.36
N LEU A 17 -11.42 -28.75 5.56
CA LEU A 17 -11.66 -27.41 6.09
C LEU A 17 -10.47 -26.52 5.71
N GLU A 18 -10.48 -25.99 4.48
CA GLU A 18 -9.76 -24.73 4.25
C GLU A 18 -10.45 -23.69 5.14
N ALA A 19 -9.73 -23.21 6.15
CA ALA A 19 -10.20 -22.08 6.92
C ALA A 19 -10.52 -20.94 5.94
N GLN A 20 -11.72 -20.38 6.06
CA GLN A 20 -12.11 -19.20 5.29
C GLN A 20 -10.99 -18.16 5.44
N PRO A 21 -10.39 -17.64 4.35
CA PRO A 21 -9.24 -16.75 4.46
C PRO A 21 -9.63 -15.61 5.38
N THR A 22 -9.00 -15.57 6.55
CA THR A 22 -9.06 -14.41 7.43
C THR A 22 -8.57 -13.26 6.58
N GLY A 23 -9.40 -12.26 6.30
CA GLY A 23 -9.06 -11.22 5.33
C GLY A 23 -7.63 -10.72 5.53
N ASN A 24 -6.80 -10.84 4.48
CA ASN A 24 -5.42 -10.37 4.54
C ASN A 24 -5.43 -8.84 4.49
N TYR A 25 -4.69 -8.22 5.41
CA TYR A 25 -4.54 -6.77 5.48
C TYR A 25 -3.21 -6.38 4.84
N LEU A 26 -3.19 -5.29 4.06
CA LEU A 26 -1.92 -4.68 3.64
C LEU A 26 -1.19 -4.03 4.82
N THR A 27 -1.97 -3.40 5.71
CA THR A 27 -1.50 -2.81 6.96
C THR A 27 -2.61 -2.82 8.00
N LYS A 28 -2.23 -2.75 9.28
CA LYS A 28 -3.16 -2.53 10.40
C LYS A 28 -3.10 -1.09 10.94
N ASP A 29 -2.24 -0.26 10.36
CA ASP A 29 -1.92 1.10 10.81
C ASP A 29 -1.95 2.06 9.61
N GLY A 30 -3.09 2.11 8.91
CA GLY A 30 -3.28 2.95 7.74
C GLY A 30 -4.69 3.52 7.68
N ALA A 31 -4.81 4.79 7.29
CA ALA A 31 -6.07 5.50 7.11
C ALA A 31 -6.17 6.12 5.71
N TRP A 32 -7.38 6.08 5.14
CA TRP A 32 -7.73 6.69 3.85
C TRP A 32 -8.90 7.64 3.98
N CYS A 33 -8.82 8.76 3.24
CA CYS A 33 -9.99 9.57 2.93
C CYS A 33 -10.61 9.18 1.57
N TRP A 34 -11.91 9.43 1.41
CA TRP A 34 -12.70 8.95 0.29
C TRP A 34 -12.35 9.59 -1.07
N PHE A 35 -11.67 10.75 -1.08
CA PHE A 35 -11.39 11.55 -2.29
C PHE A 35 -9.91 11.57 -2.74
N SER A 36 -9.02 10.74 -2.17
CA SER A 36 -7.57 10.77 -2.43
C SER A 36 -7.11 10.09 -3.75
N ASP A 37 -7.70 10.41 -4.91
CA ASP A 37 -7.39 9.68 -6.16
C ASP A 37 -6.18 10.22 -6.96
N PRO A 38 -5.40 9.34 -7.63
CA PRO A 38 -5.47 7.87 -7.56
C PRO A 38 -4.83 7.27 -6.28
N ARG A 39 -5.63 6.58 -5.45
CA ARG A 39 -5.18 5.89 -4.21
C ARG A 39 -4.30 4.67 -4.47
N ALA A 40 -4.44 4.08 -5.66
CA ALA A 40 -3.68 2.93 -6.08
C ALA A 40 -3.53 2.95 -7.60
N ILE A 41 -2.41 2.41 -8.07
CA ILE A 41 -2.14 2.18 -9.49
C ILE A 41 -1.71 0.73 -9.70
N VAL A 42 -1.94 0.22 -10.89
CA VAL A 42 -1.42 -1.07 -11.32
C VAL A 42 -0.20 -0.83 -12.20
N VAL A 43 0.91 -1.44 -11.84
CA VAL A 43 2.14 -1.50 -12.65
C VAL A 43 2.41 -2.96 -12.99
N GLU A 44 2.31 -3.30 -14.26
CA GLU A 44 2.32 -4.70 -14.73
C GLU A 44 1.25 -5.55 -14.03
N ASP A 45 1.66 -6.52 -13.20
CA ASP A 45 0.78 -7.39 -12.42
C ASP A 45 0.80 -7.04 -10.91
N LYS A 46 1.40 -5.90 -10.53
CA LYS A 46 1.56 -5.46 -9.15
C LYS A 46 0.73 -4.21 -8.87
N VAL A 47 0.39 -3.99 -7.61
CA VAL A 47 -0.38 -2.83 -7.16
C VAL A 47 0.50 -1.95 -6.29
N ILE A 48 0.63 -0.68 -6.65
CA ILE A 48 1.21 0.35 -5.77
C ILE A 48 0.06 1.10 -5.12
N THR A 49 0.14 1.28 -3.81
CA THR A 49 -0.79 2.08 -3.01
C THR A 49 -0.06 2.71 -1.84
N GLY A 50 -0.74 3.46 -0.98
CA GLY A 50 -0.14 4.03 0.22
C GLY A 50 -1.17 4.62 1.15
N TRP A 51 -0.78 4.94 2.38
CA TRP A 51 -1.67 5.40 3.44
C TRP A 51 -0.98 6.38 4.40
N VAL A 52 -1.77 7.03 5.24
CA VAL A 52 -1.29 7.75 6.42
C VAL A 52 -1.37 6.82 7.64
N LYS A 53 -0.28 6.66 8.37
CA LYS A 53 -0.22 5.88 9.62
C LYS A 53 -0.77 6.68 10.79
N SER A 54 -1.10 6.01 11.89
CA SER A 54 -1.64 6.70 13.08
C SER A 54 -0.72 7.80 13.63
N ASN A 55 0.60 7.68 13.46
CA ASN A 55 1.59 8.69 13.85
C ASN A 55 1.79 9.81 12.80
N GLY A 56 1.07 9.79 11.69
CA GLY A 56 1.21 10.74 10.59
C GLY A 56 2.31 10.44 9.58
N THR A 57 3.00 9.29 9.69
CA THR A 57 3.91 8.84 8.65
C THR A 57 3.14 8.53 7.37
N ILE A 58 3.66 8.99 6.23
CA ILE A 58 3.13 8.64 4.91
C ILE A 58 3.92 7.43 4.40
N GLU A 59 3.23 6.35 4.06
CA GLU A 59 3.84 5.06 3.69
C GLU A 59 3.26 4.58 2.36
N ALA A 60 4.13 4.13 1.45
CA ALA A 60 3.75 3.45 0.22
C ALA A 60 3.92 1.94 0.38
N ALA A 61 3.19 1.18 -0.42
CA ALA A 61 3.27 -0.27 -0.49
C ALA A 61 3.16 -0.80 -1.92
N LEU A 62 3.92 -1.86 -2.20
CA LEU A 62 3.84 -2.66 -3.42
C LEU A 62 3.33 -4.06 -3.07
N LEU A 63 2.15 -4.39 -3.56
CA LEU A 63 1.58 -5.73 -3.48
C LEU A 63 1.92 -6.51 -4.75
N ASP A 64 2.52 -7.68 -4.60
CA ASP A 64 2.64 -8.69 -5.65
C ASP A 64 1.68 -9.86 -5.34
N PRO A 65 0.50 -9.92 -5.99
CA PRO A 65 -0.48 -10.97 -5.74
C PRO A 65 -0.03 -12.36 -6.20
N LYS A 66 0.94 -12.46 -7.13
CA LYS A 66 1.45 -13.74 -7.63
C LYS A 66 2.41 -14.36 -6.63
N GLN A 67 3.20 -13.52 -5.94
CA GLN A 67 4.18 -13.96 -4.95
C GLN A 67 3.65 -13.89 -3.51
N ASP A 68 2.47 -13.31 -3.29
CA ASP A 68 1.90 -13.03 -1.97
C ASP A 68 2.86 -12.21 -1.10
N THR A 69 3.47 -11.17 -1.69
CA THR A 69 4.43 -10.30 -0.99
C THR A 69 3.95 -8.86 -0.93
N ILE A 70 4.31 -8.19 0.15
CA ILE A 70 4.10 -6.77 0.38
C ILE A 70 5.46 -6.16 0.72
N GLN A 71 5.86 -5.14 -0.04
CA GLN A 71 7.00 -4.28 0.28
C GLN A 71 6.47 -2.90 0.64
N THR A 72 7.14 -2.20 1.56
CA THR A 72 6.74 -0.85 2.00
C THR A 72 7.91 0.10 1.92
N SER A 73 7.63 1.38 1.69
CA SER A 73 8.61 2.47 1.73
C SER A 73 8.02 3.67 2.47
N GLU A 74 8.80 4.26 3.37
CA GLU A 74 8.39 5.49 4.07
C GLU A 74 8.58 6.69 3.12
N LEU A 75 7.49 7.38 2.79
CA LEU A 75 7.56 8.58 1.96
C LEU A 75 7.91 9.81 2.79
N TYR A 76 7.33 9.92 3.99
CA TYR A 76 7.61 10.99 4.95
C TYR A 76 7.40 10.54 6.39
N HIS A 77 8.38 10.76 7.25
CA HIS A 77 8.26 10.46 8.67
C HIS A 77 7.41 11.50 9.41
N GLN A 78 6.30 11.07 10.02
CA GLN A 78 5.45 11.89 10.90
C GLN A 78 5.10 13.28 10.30
N LEU A 79 4.51 13.30 9.11
CA LEU A 79 4.11 14.54 8.45
C LEU A 79 2.97 15.26 9.21
N GLU A 80 1.82 14.62 9.29
CA GLU A 80 0.62 15.05 9.99
C GLU A 80 -0.27 13.82 10.23
N SER A 81 -0.82 13.67 11.44
CA SER A 81 -1.80 12.60 11.72
C SER A 81 -3.17 13.02 11.21
N ASP A 82 -3.34 13.02 9.88
CA ASP A 82 -4.54 13.45 9.16
C ASP A 82 -4.74 12.56 7.92
N ASP A 83 -5.94 11.99 7.73
CA ASP A 83 -6.24 11.10 6.60
C ASP A 83 -6.36 11.84 5.26
N HIS A 84 -6.27 13.17 5.24
CA HIS A 84 -6.23 13.98 4.03
C HIS A 84 -4.84 13.97 3.36
N ASP A 85 -3.81 13.55 4.08
CA ASP A 85 -2.41 13.58 3.63
C ASP A 85 -2.01 12.37 2.76
N ASN A 86 -3.00 11.63 2.26
CA ASN A 86 -2.77 10.39 1.53
C ASN A 86 -1.97 10.60 0.23
N PRO A 87 -1.05 9.68 -0.09
CA PRO A 87 -0.29 9.75 -1.32
C PRO A 87 -1.15 9.36 -2.52
N ALA A 88 -1.01 10.14 -3.59
CA ALA A 88 -1.49 9.81 -4.92
C ALA A 88 -0.31 9.41 -5.81
N PHE A 89 -0.51 8.46 -6.72
CA PHE A 89 0.57 7.87 -7.52
C PHE A 89 0.36 8.04 -9.02
N VAL A 90 1.46 8.25 -9.75
CA VAL A 90 1.47 8.24 -11.21
C VAL A 90 2.73 7.56 -11.73
N VAL A 91 2.59 6.75 -12.79
CA VAL A 91 3.71 6.18 -13.52
C VAL A 91 4.09 7.11 -14.67
N THR A 92 5.40 7.34 -14.86
CA THR A 92 5.92 8.17 -15.95
C THR A 92 6.25 7.32 -17.17
N GLU A 93 6.53 7.96 -18.32
CA GLU A 93 6.98 7.25 -19.53
C GLU A 93 8.34 6.57 -19.39
N ASN A 94 9.12 6.94 -18.36
CA ASN A 94 10.42 6.36 -18.05
C ASN A 94 10.33 5.25 -16.97
N ASP A 95 9.13 4.71 -16.74
CA ASP A 95 8.85 3.68 -15.70
C ASP A 95 9.13 4.13 -14.25
N GLN A 96 9.32 5.42 -14.00
CA GLN A 96 9.39 5.96 -12.64
C GLN A 96 7.99 6.04 -12.05
N VAL A 97 7.89 5.94 -10.73
CA VAL A 97 6.64 6.22 -10.01
C VAL A 97 6.81 7.46 -9.16
N ILE A 98 5.91 8.43 -9.34
CA ILE A 98 5.87 9.64 -8.53
C ILE A 98 4.74 9.48 -7.51
N ALA A 99 5.08 9.61 -6.23
CA ALA A 99 4.13 9.77 -5.15
C ALA A 99 3.99 11.26 -4.80
N MET A 100 2.77 11.76 -4.65
CA MET A 100 2.47 13.16 -4.33
C MET A 100 1.49 13.26 -3.18
N TYR A 101 1.75 14.16 -2.24
CA TYR A 101 0.88 14.41 -1.09
C TYR A 101 1.11 15.82 -0.52
N THR A 102 0.21 16.29 0.33
CA THR A 102 0.23 17.61 0.97
C THR A 102 -0.33 17.49 2.36
N ARG A 103 0.07 18.39 3.26
CA ARG A 103 -0.63 18.54 4.54
C ARG A 103 -2.02 19.13 4.33
N HIS A 104 -2.94 18.78 5.21
CA HIS A 104 -4.32 19.23 5.14
C HIS A 104 -4.42 20.76 5.21
N SER A 105 -5.01 21.34 4.17
CA SER A 105 -5.25 22.79 4.05
C SER A 105 -3.96 23.62 4.08
N LYS A 106 -2.82 23.06 3.68
CA LYS A 106 -1.54 23.78 3.53
C LYS A 106 -1.24 24.06 2.05
N LYS A 107 -0.13 24.77 1.81
CA LYS A 107 0.38 25.12 0.48
C LYS A 107 1.67 24.37 0.13
N ASP A 108 1.97 23.31 0.87
CA ASP A 108 3.05 22.41 0.52
C ASP A 108 2.58 21.41 -0.52
N LEU A 109 3.55 20.86 -1.25
CA LEU A 109 3.37 19.69 -2.09
C LEU A 109 4.65 18.90 -1.93
N PHE A 110 4.56 17.68 -1.44
CA PHE A 110 5.68 16.77 -1.34
C PHE A 110 5.63 15.82 -2.51
N ILE A 111 6.80 15.54 -3.08
CA ILE A 111 6.96 14.49 -4.07
C ILE A 111 8.06 13.53 -3.65
N ASN A 112 7.85 12.24 -3.91
CA ASN A 112 8.89 11.22 -3.86
C ASN A 112 8.92 10.50 -5.20
N ILE A 113 10.11 10.03 -5.58
CA ILE A 113 10.33 9.34 -6.85
C ILE A 113 10.86 7.94 -6.54
N LEU A 114 10.22 6.93 -7.12
CA LEU A 114 10.75 5.58 -7.24
C LEU A 114 11.31 5.45 -8.66
N GLU A 115 12.64 5.30 -8.77
CA GLU A 115 13.35 5.32 -10.05
C GLU A 115 12.98 4.14 -10.97
N ASP A 116 12.82 2.95 -10.40
CA ASP A 116 12.42 1.76 -11.17
C ASP A 116 11.65 0.78 -10.26
N TYR A 117 10.33 0.65 -10.49
CA TYR A 117 9.47 -0.25 -9.70
C TYR A 117 9.79 -1.74 -9.89
N ARG A 118 10.69 -2.09 -10.83
CA ARG A 118 11.15 -3.47 -11.07
C ARG A 118 12.39 -3.82 -10.26
N ASN A 119 13.15 -2.83 -9.79
CA ASN A 119 14.46 -3.01 -9.17
C ASN A 119 14.49 -2.47 -7.73
N GLY A 120 13.52 -2.88 -6.93
CA GLY A 120 13.35 -2.46 -5.54
C GLY A 120 12.10 -1.61 -5.34
N PHE A 121 11.77 -1.38 -4.08
CA PHE A 121 10.63 -0.56 -3.69
C PHE A 121 11.01 0.38 -2.56
N GLU A 122 11.93 1.28 -2.85
CA GLU A 122 12.34 2.36 -1.96
C GLU A 122 12.23 3.68 -2.72
N PHE A 123 11.36 4.56 -2.23
CA PHE A 123 11.22 5.89 -2.78
C PHE A 123 12.37 6.78 -2.29
N GLU A 124 12.86 7.65 -3.16
CA GLU A 124 13.79 8.70 -2.76
C GLU A 124 13.12 9.66 -1.76
N GLY A 125 13.93 10.33 -0.94
CA GLY A 125 13.44 11.23 0.10
C GLY A 125 12.55 12.36 -0.43
N ALA A 126 11.57 12.75 0.39
CA ALA A 126 10.57 13.73 0.01
C ALA A 126 11.17 15.07 -0.40
N GLN A 127 10.76 15.57 -1.56
CA GLN A 127 11.09 16.90 -2.06
C GLN A 127 9.90 17.84 -1.84
N LEU A 128 10.11 18.94 -1.13
CA LEU A 128 9.11 19.99 -0.98
C LEU A 128 9.08 20.87 -2.24
N ILE A 129 7.94 20.85 -2.92
CA ILE A 129 7.62 21.73 -4.03
C ILE A 129 6.79 22.90 -3.51
N HIS A 130 7.09 24.09 -4.03
CA HIS A 130 6.28 25.30 -3.82
C HIS A 130 5.50 25.61 -5.10
N PRO A 131 4.34 24.96 -5.32
CA PRO A 131 3.65 25.00 -6.60
C PRO A 131 3.06 26.38 -6.94
N ILE A 132 2.82 27.22 -5.93
CA ILE A 132 2.25 28.57 -6.10
C ILE A 132 3.29 29.57 -5.59
N ARG A 133 3.81 30.43 -6.49
CA ARG A 133 4.64 31.57 -6.07
C ARG A 133 3.86 32.41 -5.06
N LYS A 134 4.51 32.87 -4.00
CA LYS A 134 3.94 33.94 -3.16
C LYS A 134 3.59 35.09 -4.11
N GLU A 135 2.32 35.45 -4.13
CA GLU A 135 1.89 36.76 -4.63
C GLU A 135 2.63 37.89 -3.90
#